data_AF-A0A356W233-F1
#
_entry.id   AF-A0A356W233-F1
#
_cell.length_a   1.000
_cell.length_b   1.000
_cell.length_c   1.000
_cell.angle_alpha   90.00
_cell.angle_beta   90.00
_cell.angle_gamma   90.00
#
_symmetry.space_group_name_H-M   'P 1'
#
loop_
_entity.id
_entity.type
_entity.pdbx_description
1 polymer ?
#
loop_
_entity_poly.entity_id
_entity_poly.type
_entity_poly.pdbx_seq_one_letter_code
_entity_poly.pdbx_strand_id
1 'polypeptide(L)'
;MKFTLSWLNDHLATKATLDDILGLMLKAGLEVEEVEDPREKLAAFTVCKVKAAEPHPDADKLRVCTVDTVDGEKQIVCGAPNARAGMTAIYAPLGTFIPGLDFALDKKPRKIRGIESYGMMCSTKELEAGEDHDGIADLDESIALGTPAADALGLNDPVIDFEVTPNRPDWLGVQGIARDLAAAGAGRFLRTELKKVVGTKPCPVEIQLDAPEACPVFAGAVIVGVKNGPSPDWMQQRLKAVGIQPKSLLVDVTNYISLDRARPLHAYDAAKLSGPVVARLGRKGEKLAALDGKTYDISEEMCVIADDSGAIGLGGVMGGESTAVSDETVDVFIESAWFDPLRTARTGRATGIHSDARYRFERGVDPHSCMDGLNLAIALIVEYGGGVVSKPNLAGEAPVNTKKVTFYPADVERLTGLSVKPADMRRMLKDLEFGIEDAGDAWYLTPPTFRFDMEQSADIVEEVARLVGFDQLPTTSLPAPEGGVKAITTPMQARVRAARRVMASRGFLEAVSWSFMAKDDAALFGKTSDALVVANPVASDLDYMRPSV
;
A
#
# COMPACT_ATOMS: atom_id res chain seq x y z
N MET A 1 0.68 -0.18 -4.02
CA MET A 1 0.84 -0.25 -2.55
C MET A 1 2.14 0.46 -2.23
N LYS A 2 2.12 1.35 -1.24
CA LYS A 2 3.30 2.13 -0.87
C LYS A 2 3.96 1.58 0.40
N PHE A 3 5.29 1.63 0.44
CA PHE A 3 6.09 1.41 1.64
C PHE A 3 7.41 2.15 1.52
N THR A 4 8.09 2.37 2.64
CA THR A 4 9.40 3.05 2.65
C THR A 4 10.56 2.07 2.73
N LEU A 5 11.73 2.46 2.22
CA LEU A 5 12.91 1.58 2.25
C LEU A 5 13.34 1.23 3.69
N SER A 6 13.28 2.18 4.62
CA SER A 6 13.61 1.91 6.03
C SER A 6 12.62 0.91 6.65
N TRP A 7 11.34 0.98 6.29
CA TRP A 7 10.33 0.03 6.75
C TRP A 7 10.57 -1.37 6.20
N LEU A 8 10.99 -1.49 4.93
CA LEU A 8 11.42 -2.77 4.37
C LEU A 8 12.59 -3.37 5.18
N ASN A 9 13.55 -2.54 5.58
CA ASN A 9 14.75 -2.96 6.30
C ASN A 9 14.47 -3.51 7.72
N ASP A 10 13.32 -3.19 8.32
CA ASP A 10 12.90 -3.82 9.58
C ASP A 10 12.68 -5.33 9.43
N HIS A 11 12.32 -5.77 8.21
CA HIS A 11 12.07 -7.18 7.88
C HIS A 11 13.15 -7.79 6.97
N LEU A 12 14.08 -6.97 6.46
CA LEU A 12 15.12 -7.40 5.52
C LEU A 12 16.50 -6.87 5.94
N ALA A 13 17.37 -7.78 6.39
CA ALA A 13 18.78 -7.44 6.59
C ALA A 13 19.50 -7.48 5.24
N THR A 14 19.84 -6.32 4.70
CA THR A 14 20.45 -6.17 3.39
C THR A 14 21.59 -5.13 3.35
N LYS A 15 22.46 -5.26 2.35
CA LYS A 15 23.44 -4.24 1.93
C LYS A 15 23.14 -3.70 0.52
N ALA A 16 22.05 -4.16 -0.08
CA ALA A 16 21.61 -3.74 -1.39
C ALA A 16 21.28 -2.25 -1.38
N THR A 17 21.63 -1.55 -2.45
CA THR A 17 21.21 -0.16 -2.66
C THR A 17 19.73 -0.11 -3.04
N LEU A 18 19.13 1.09 -3.08
CA LEU A 18 17.77 1.25 -3.59
C LEU A 18 17.62 0.67 -5.00
N ASP A 19 18.56 0.98 -5.90
CA ASP A 19 18.55 0.47 -7.28
C ASP A 19 18.62 -1.06 -7.36
N ASP A 20 19.44 -1.68 -6.51
CA ASP A 20 19.52 -3.15 -6.41
C ASP A 20 18.17 -3.75 -5.94
N ILE A 21 17.51 -3.12 -4.96
CA ILE A 21 16.19 -3.53 -4.47
C ILE A 21 15.15 -3.40 -5.57
N LEU A 22 15.09 -2.27 -6.28
CA LEU A 22 14.14 -2.06 -7.38
C LEU A 22 14.36 -3.07 -8.51
N GLY A 23 15.61 -3.35 -8.86
CA GLY A 23 15.95 -4.39 -9.84
C GLY A 23 15.51 -5.79 -9.41
N LEU A 24 15.61 -6.11 -8.11
CA LEU A 24 15.14 -7.39 -7.56
C LEU A 24 13.63 -7.46 -7.43
N MET A 25 12.95 -6.35 -7.11
CA MET A 25 11.48 -6.26 -7.12
C MET A 25 10.95 -6.61 -8.51
N LEU A 26 11.46 -5.96 -9.56
CA LEU A 26 11.06 -6.24 -10.94
C LEU A 26 11.30 -7.70 -11.31
N LYS A 27 12.46 -8.26 -10.96
CA LYS A 27 12.77 -9.68 -11.21
C LYS A 27 11.80 -10.63 -10.50
N ALA A 28 11.48 -10.34 -9.24
CA ALA A 28 10.59 -11.14 -8.42
C ALA A 28 9.10 -11.01 -8.81
N GLY A 29 8.77 -10.15 -9.79
CA GLY A 29 7.41 -9.90 -10.29
C GLY A 29 6.67 -8.78 -9.57
N LEU A 30 7.37 -7.96 -8.78
CA LEU A 30 6.81 -6.75 -8.15
C LEU A 30 7.02 -5.56 -9.09
N GLU A 31 5.96 -5.18 -9.80
CA GLU A 31 6.00 -4.08 -10.77
C GLU A 31 5.96 -2.73 -10.06
N VAL A 32 7.12 -2.08 -9.95
CA VAL A 32 7.25 -0.74 -9.37
C VAL A 32 6.65 0.28 -10.33
N GLU A 33 5.66 1.05 -9.84
CA GLU A 33 5.01 2.11 -10.60
C GLU A 33 5.77 3.43 -10.48
N GLU A 34 6.14 3.78 -9.24
CA GLU A 34 6.77 5.06 -8.91
C GLU A 34 7.69 4.92 -7.70
N VAL A 35 8.77 5.70 -7.68
CA VAL A 35 9.62 5.87 -6.51
C VAL A 35 9.72 7.36 -6.22
N GLU A 36 9.26 7.76 -5.04
CA GLU A 36 9.39 9.14 -4.56
C GLU A 36 10.56 9.19 -3.57
N ASP A 37 11.67 9.82 -3.95
CA ASP A 37 12.79 10.11 -3.06
C ASP A 37 12.79 11.60 -2.65
N PRO A 38 12.47 11.91 -1.38
CA PRO A 38 12.50 13.29 -0.91
C PRO A 38 13.89 13.96 -1.04
N ARG A 39 14.98 13.18 -1.12
CA ARG A 39 16.34 13.71 -1.34
C ARG A 39 16.49 14.36 -2.70
N GLU A 40 15.85 13.82 -3.74
CA GLU A 40 15.90 14.41 -5.09
C GLU A 40 15.10 15.71 -5.13
N LYS A 41 13.90 15.69 -4.54
CA LYS A 41 13.01 16.86 -4.45
C LYS A 41 13.65 18.02 -3.68
N LEU A 42 14.41 17.72 -2.62
CA LEU A 42 15.04 18.69 -1.75
C LEU A 42 16.55 18.88 -2.00
N ALA A 43 17.09 18.36 -3.12
CA ALA A 43 18.53 18.34 -3.40
C ALA A 43 19.19 19.73 -3.39
N ALA A 44 18.45 20.78 -3.76
CA ALA A 44 18.94 22.16 -3.82
C ALA A 44 18.98 22.87 -2.46
N PHE A 45 18.42 22.27 -1.41
CA PHE A 45 18.25 22.91 -0.11
C PHE A 45 19.26 22.36 0.90
N THR A 46 19.86 23.25 1.69
CA THR A 46 20.89 22.88 2.66
C THR A 46 20.72 23.62 3.98
N VAL A 47 21.25 23.05 5.04
CA VAL A 47 21.26 23.68 6.37
C VAL A 47 22.16 24.92 6.37
N CYS A 48 21.65 26.01 6.94
CA CYS A 48 22.35 27.28 7.14
C CYS A 48 22.31 27.72 8.62
N LYS A 49 23.21 28.62 9.01
CA LYS A 49 23.28 29.18 10.37
C LYS A 49 23.08 30.69 10.33
N VAL A 50 22.12 31.20 11.10
CA VAL A 50 21.86 32.64 11.19
C VAL A 50 22.85 33.29 12.14
N LYS A 51 23.82 34.05 11.62
CA LYS A 51 24.80 34.79 12.44
C LYS A 51 24.18 35.98 13.15
N ALA A 52 23.39 36.76 12.42
CA ALA A 52 22.75 37.98 12.93
C ALA A 52 21.35 38.13 12.32
N ALA A 53 20.43 38.76 13.05
CA ALA A 53 19.07 39.03 12.61
C ALA A 53 18.60 40.40 13.14
N GLU A 54 18.78 41.43 12.33
CA GLU A 54 18.50 42.83 12.69
C GLU A 54 17.14 43.29 12.15
N PRO A 55 16.45 44.25 12.81
CA PRO A 55 15.23 44.83 12.28
C PRO A 55 15.46 45.52 10.93
N HIS A 56 14.56 45.32 9.97
CA HIS A 56 14.65 46.00 8.68
C HIS A 56 14.36 47.51 8.84
N PRO A 57 15.20 48.42 8.29
CA PRO A 57 15.08 49.87 8.51
C PRO A 57 13.75 50.46 8.00
N ASP A 58 13.22 49.91 6.90
CA ASP A 58 11.98 50.38 6.26
C ASP A 58 10.78 49.42 6.41
N ALA A 59 10.81 48.43 7.32
CA ALA A 59 9.70 47.48 7.49
C ALA A 59 9.65 46.79 8.87
N ASP A 60 8.58 47.04 9.63
CA ASP A 60 8.42 46.54 11.02
C ASP A 60 8.34 45.01 11.16
N LYS A 61 7.93 44.31 10.10
CA LYS A 61 7.73 42.84 10.08
C LYS A 61 8.86 42.07 9.39
N LEU A 62 9.90 42.75 8.92
CA LEU A 62 11.01 42.11 8.23
C LEU A 62 12.28 42.21 9.07
N ARG A 63 13.13 41.20 8.94
CA ARG A 63 14.48 41.17 9.48
C ARG A 63 15.48 41.04 8.35
N VAL A 64 16.64 41.68 8.51
CA VAL A 64 17.80 41.49 7.66
C VAL A 64 18.73 40.52 8.39
N CYS A 65 18.85 39.32 7.83
CA CYS A 65 19.64 38.24 8.42
C CYS A 65 20.98 38.11 7.68
N THR A 66 22.07 38.00 8.46
CA THR A 66 23.36 37.54 7.96
C THR A 66 23.44 36.04 8.22
N VAL A 67 23.59 35.25 7.16
CA VAL A 67 23.42 33.80 7.20
C VAL A 67 24.64 33.12 6.60
N ASP A 68 25.25 32.19 7.35
CA ASP A 68 26.25 31.29 6.82
C ASP A 68 25.58 30.16 6.03
N THR A 69 25.96 30.03 4.76
CA THR A 69 25.45 29.01 3.84
C THR A 69 26.61 28.24 3.21
N VAL A 70 26.29 27.18 2.45
CA VAL A 70 27.29 26.44 1.64
C VAL A 70 27.97 27.32 0.59
N ASP A 71 27.31 28.39 0.15
CA ASP A 71 27.79 29.33 -0.87
C ASP A 71 28.54 30.53 -0.25
N GLY A 72 28.89 30.44 1.03
CA GLY A 72 29.45 31.53 1.84
C GLY A 72 28.39 32.36 2.57
N GLU A 73 28.83 33.43 3.23
CA GLU A 73 27.94 34.33 3.98
C GLU A 73 27.00 35.10 3.03
N LYS A 74 25.69 35.12 3.35
CA LYS A 74 24.65 35.78 2.57
C LYS A 74 23.82 36.72 3.44
N GLN A 75 23.34 37.81 2.83
CA GLN A 75 22.28 38.64 3.38
C GLN A 75 20.93 38.13 2.88
N ILE A 76 20.03 37.76 3.79
CA ILE A 76 18.69 37.25 3.48
C ILE A 76 17.66 38.07 4.24
N VAL A 77 16.68 38.63 3.53
CA VAL A 77 15.56 39.34 4.16
C VAL A 77 14.48 38.33 4.50
N CYS A 78 14.14 38.21 5.79
CA CYS A 78 13.19 37.22 6.29
C CYS A 78 11.99 37.89 6.97
N GLY A 79 10.78 37.42 6.66
CA GLY A 79 9.55 37.89 7.29
C GLY A 79 9.03 36.99 8.41
N ALA A 80 9.67 35.84 8.66
CA ALA A 80 9.21 34.89 9.66
C ALA A 80 9.45 35.43 11.09
N PRO A 81 8.45 35.34 11.98
CA PRO A 81 8.53 35.94 13.32
C PRO A 81 9.60 35.28 14.20
N ASN A 82 9.95 34.02 13.91
CA ASN A 82 10.91 33.22 14.67
C ASN A 82 12.38 33.40 14.24
N ALA A 83 12.67 34.19 13.21
CA ALA A 83 14.04 34.40 12.73
C ALA A 83 14.91 35.16 13.74
N ARG A 84 15.99 34.53 14.22
CA ARG A 84 16.87 35.03 15.29
C ARG A 84 18.33 34.62 15.06
N ALA A 85 19.27 35.38 15.66
CA ALA A 85 20.68 35.01 15.67
C ALA A 85 20.89 33.68 16.42
N GLY A 86 21.83 32.86 15.95
CA GLY A 86 22.11 31.51 16.45
C GLY A 86 21.22 30.40 15.85
N MET A 87 20.15 30.77 15.14
CA MET A 87 19.19 29.80 14.60
C MET A 87 19.79 28.93 13.50
N THR A 88 19.42 27.64 13.50
CA THR A 88 19.71 26.72 12.40
C THR A 88 18.47 26.59 11.55
N ALA A 89 18.60 26.89 10.25
CA ALA A 89 17.49 26.93 9.32
C ALA A 89 17.85 26.23 8.01
N ILE A 90 16.89 26.16 7.08
CA ILE A 90 17.09 25.61 5.74
C ILE A 90 17.18 26.75 4.73
N TYR A 91 18.23 26.75 3.94
CA TYR A 91 18.52 27.74 2.92
C TYR A 91 18.18 27.21 1.53
N ALA A 92 17.48 28.04 0.76
CA ALA A 92 17.25 27.88 -0.66
C ALA A 92 18.07 28.93 -1.45
N PRO A 93 18.98 28.48 -2.34
CA PRO A 93 19.76 29.39 -3.17
C PRO A 93 18.91 30.06 -4.26
N LEU A 94 19.42 31.17 -4.81
CA LEU A 94 18.79 31.86 -5.94
C LEU A 94 18.64 30.92 -7.15
N GLY A 95 17.53 31.02 -7.86
CA GLY A 95 17.22 30.13 -9.00
C GLY A 95 16.56 28.80 -8.61
N THR A 96 16.51 28.45 -7.31
CA THR A 96 15.87 27.22 -6.83
C THR A 96 14.36 27.31 -6.88
N PHE A 97 13.72 26.21 -7.27
CA PHE A 97 12.27 26.02 -7.22
C PHE A 97 11.83 25.65 -5.80
N ILE A 98 10.80 26.34 -5.28
CA ILE A 98 10.24 26.14 -3.94
C ILE A 98 8.93 25.34 -4.08
N PRO A 99 8.90 24.05 -3.69
CA PRO A 99 7.76 23.17 -3.95
C PRO A 99 6.43 23.70 -3.41
N GLY A 100 6.35 24.02 -2.12
CA GLY A 100 5.09 24.41 -1.46
C GLY A 100 4.56 25.79 -1.85
N LEU A 101 5.33 26.59 -2.60
CA LEU A 101 4.90 27.89 -3.14
C LEU A 101 4.75 27.88 -4.67
N ASP A 102 5.08 26.76 -5.32
CA ASP A 102 4.99 26.56 -6.77
C ASP A 102 5.64 27.68 -7.61
N PHE A 103 6.83 28.15 -7.20
CA PHE A 103 7.61 29.11 -7.99
C PHE A 103 9.12 28.97 -7.76
N ALA A 104 9.91 29.48 -8.72
CA ALA A 104 11.36 29.55 -8.60
C ALA A 104 11.86 30.93 -8.15
N LEU A 105 12.81 30.94 -7.23
CA LEU A 105 13.51 32.16 -6.84
C LEU A 105 14.21 32.80 -8.04
N ASP A 106 14.22 34.12 -8.10
CA ASP A 106 14.93 34.86 -9.14
C ASP A 106 16.42 34.46 -9.16
N LYS A 107 17.02 34.33 -10.36
CA LYS A 107 18.46 34.05 -10.50
C LYS A 107 19.36 35.21 -10.07
N LYS A 108 18.78 36.37 -9.74
CA LYS A 108 19.46 37.58 -9.29
C LYS A 108 18.84 38.04 -7.96
N PRO A 109 19.64 38.64 -7.06
CA PRO A 109 19.10 39.17 -5.81
C PRO A 109 17.99 40.18 -6.07
N ARG A 110 16.86 40.00 -5.40
CA ARG A 110 15.74 40.95 -5.45
C ARG A 110 15.86 41.94 -4.31
N LYS A 111 15.55 43.21 -4.57
CA LYS A 111 15.39 44.22 -3.53
C LYS A 111 14.02 44.08 -2.87
N ILE A 112 14.03 43.68 -1.60
CA ILE A 112 12.85 43.67 -0.74
C ILE A 112 12.94 44.94 0.10
N ARG A 113 12.03 45.89 -0.14
CA ARG A 113 11.99 47.20 0.56
C ARG A 113 13.35 47.93 0.55
N GLY A 114 14.09 47.83 -0.56
CA GLY A 114 15.37 48.53 -0.77
C GLY A 114 16.62 47.69 -0.47
N ILE A 115 16.48 46.59 0.28
CA ILE A 115 17.59 45.71 0.67
C ILE A 115 17.61 44.45 -0.19
N GLU A 116 18.78 44.08 -0.69
CA GLU A 116 18.95 42.88 -1.52
C GLU A 116 18.90 41.59 -0.68
N SER A 117 18.12 40.61 -1.13
CA SER A 117 18.07 39.26 -0.55
C SER A 117 18.74 38.25 -1.49
N TYR A 118 19.71 37.50 -0.97
CA TYR A 118 20.56 36.56 -1.72
C TYR A 118 20.11 35.10 -1.58
N GLY A 119 18.81 34.89 -1.37
CA GLY A 119 18.19 33.57 -1.20
C GLY A 119 16.96 33.66 -0.32
N MET A 120 16.54 32.51 0.20
CA MET A 120 15.39 32.37 1.09
C MET A 120 15.71 31.37 2.21
N MET A 121 15.25 31.65 3.43
CA MET A 121 15.16 30.63 4.48
C MET A 121 13.74 30.07 4.47
N CYS A 122 13.61 28.74 4.47
CA CYS A 122 12.33 28.06 4.23
C CYS A 122 11.71 27.50 5.51
N SER A 123 10.39 27.54 5.57
CA SER A 123 9.53 26.76 6.49
C SER A 123 9.41 25.31 6.03
N THR A 124 8.95 24.42 6.91
CA THR A 124 8.69 23.01 6.53
C THR A 124 7.54 22.91 5.53
N LYS A 125 6.51 23.75 5.61
CA LYS A 125 5.42 23.80 4.62
C LYS A 125 5.90 24.20 3.23
N GLU A 126 6.79 25.18 3.11
CA GLU A 126 7.34 25.61 1.81
C GLU A 126 8.18 24.52 1.14
N LEU A 127 8.73 23.59 1.93
CA LEU A 127 9.47 22.42 1.46
C LEU A 127 8.57 21.18 1.29
N GLU A 128 7.26 21.28 1.54
CA GLU A 128 6.32 20.16 1.61
C GLU A 128 6.76 19.06 2.59
N ALA A 129 7.45 19.48 3.65
CA ALA A 129 8.05 18.65 4.70
C ALA A 129 7.23 18.63 6.01
N GLY A 130 6.15 19.41 6.09
CA GLY A 130 5.30 19.51 7.27
C GLY A 130 4.18 20.53 7.07
N GLU A 131 3.28 20.64 8.05
CA GLU A 131 2.13 21.58 7.98
C GLU A 131 2.40 22.93 8.66
N ASP A 132 3.52 23.04 9.39
CA ASP A 132 3.88 24.26 10.12
C ASP A 132 4.23 25.40 9.13
N HIS A 133 3.52 26.50 9.30
CA HIS A 133 3.66 27.72 8.52
C HIS A 133 3.87 28.97 9.39
N ASP A 134 4.00 28.79 10.71
CA ASP A 134 4.13 29.90 11.66
C ASP A 134 5.54 30.51 11.63
N GLY A 135 6.51 29.85 10.98
CA GLY A 135 7.86 30.37 10.80
C GLY A 135 8.77 29.52 9.92
N ILE A 136 10.04 29.93 9.78
CA ILE A 136 11.06 29.13 9.09
C ILE A 136 11.45 27.91 9.93
N ALA A 137 11.98 26.86 9.29
CA ALA A 137 12.38 25.63 9.97
C ALA A 137 13.41 25.94 11.07
N ASP A 138 13.12 25.53 12.30
CA ASP A 138 13.98 25.70 13.48
C ASP A 138 14.60 24.35 13.85
N LEU A 139 15.83 24.14 13.40
CA LEU A 139 16.52 22.86 13.52
C LEU A 139 17.49 22.85 14.70
N ASP A 140 17.89 21.65 15.12
CA ASP A 140 18.88 21.47 16.18
C ASP A 140 20.21 22.16 15.82
N GLU A 141 20.77 22.93 16.77
CA GLU A 141 22.00 23.69 16.60
C GLU A 141 23.24 22.81 16.32
N SER A 142 23.18 21.53 16.67
CA SER A 142 24.25 20.56 16.42
C SER A 142 24.38 20.14 14.95
N ILE A 143 23.34 20.34 14.13
CA ILE A 143 23.37 19.95 12.72
C ILE A 143 24.37 20.82 11.97
N ALA A 144 25.27 20.19 11.20
CA ALA A 144 26.33 20.89 10.50
C ALA A 144 25.79 21.80 9.40
N LEU A 145 26.46 22.93 9.19
CA LEU A 145 26.22 23.77 8.02
C LEU A 145 26.46 22.95 6.75
N GLY A 146 25.53 23.06 5.80
CA GLY A 146 25.59 22.37 4.52
C GLY A 146 25.08 20.94 4.50
N THR A 147 24.59 20.41 5.63
CA THR A 147 23.82 19.15 5.62
C THR A 147 22.64 19.28 4.65
N PRO A 148 22.37 18.29 3.78
CA PRO A 148 21.20 18.29 2.91
C PRO A 148 19.90 18.45 3.70
N ALA A 149 18.96 19.25 3.20
CA ALA A 149 17.70 19.51 3.90
C ALA A 149 16.89 18.23 4.17
N ALA A 150 16.90 17.31 3.20
CA ALA A 150 16.30 15.98 3.33
C ALA A 150 16.79 15.24 4.59
N ASP A 151 18.11 15.17 4.80
CA ASP A 151 18.69 14.51 5.98
C ASP A 151 18.39 15.29 7.28
N ALA A 152 18.48 16.62 7.24
CA ALA A 152 18.24 17.47 8.41
C ALA A 152 16.78 17.43 8.90
N LEU A 153 15.84 17.18 7.99
CA LEU A 153 14.41 17.05 8.28
C LEU A 153 13.98 15.60 8.55
N GLY A 154 14.90 14.64 8.48
CA GLY A 154 14.55 13.21 8.55
C GLY A 154 13.74 12.70 7.35
N LEU A 155 13.72 13.45 6.24
CA LEU A 155 13.08 13.11 4.98
C LEU A 155 14.10 12.49 4.03
N ASN A 156 14.66 11.35 4.40
CA ASN A 156 15.66 10.66 3.60
C ASN A 156 15.28 9.20 3.33
N ASP A 157 14.02 8.86 3.47
CA ASP A 157 13.50 7.51 3.28
C ASP A 157 12.66 7.45 1.98
N PRO A 158 13.17 6.83 0.91
CA PRO A 158 12.44 6.68 -0.34
C PRO A 158 11.14 5.89 -0.15
N VAL A 159 10.09 6.34 -0.83
CA VAL A 159 8.79 5.67 -0.89
C VAL A 159 8.70 4.92 -2.21
N ILE A 160 8.43 3.62 -2.13
CA ILE A 160 8.27 2.74 -3.29
C ILE A 160 6.78 2.44 -3.45
N ASP A 161 6.19 2.78 -4.60
CA ASP A 161 4.85 2.35 -5.00
C ASP A 161 4.93 1.25 -6.06
N PHE A 162 4.14 0.20 -5.89
CA PHE A 162 4.12 -0.93 -6.80
C PHE A 162 2.71 -1.53 -6.94
N GLU A 163 2.41 -2.07 -8.11
CA GLU A 163 1.13 -2.73 -8.37
C GLU A 163 1.14 -4.15 -7.79
N VAL A 164 0.05 -4.52 -7.11
CA VAL A 164 -0.11 -5.85 -6.51
C VAL A 164 -1.15 -6.63 -7.30
N THR A 165 -0.70 -7.71 -7.95
CA THR A 165 -1.59 -8.61 -8.67
C THR A 165 -2.48 -9.40 -7.70
N PRO A 166 -3.72 -9.76 -8.09
CA PRO A 166 -4.66 -10.43 -7.18
C PRO A 166 -4.19 -11.79 -6.61
N ASN A 167 -3.26 -12.48 -7.28
CA ASN A 167 -2.71 -13.75 -6.81
C ASN A 167 -1.68 -13.61 -5.68
N ARG A 168 -1.19 -12.38 -5.40
CA ARG A 168 -0.17 -12.10 -4.38
C ARG A 168 -0.68 -11.25 -3.21
N PRO A 169 -1.73 -11.69 -2.49
CA PRO A 169 -2.22 -10.96 -1.32
C PRO A 169 -1.16 -10.83 -0.21
N ASP A 170 -0.19 -11.74 -0.18
CA ASP A 170 0.94 -11.71 0.77
C ASP A 170 1.83 -10.47 0.59
N TRP A 171 1.89 -9.90 -0.62
CA TRP A 171 2.58 -8.64 -0.88
C TRP A 171 1.84 -7.40 -0.36
N LEU A 172 0.62 -7.55 0.16
CA LEU A 172 -0.10 -6.47 0.83
C LEU A 172 0.43 -6.15 2.24
N GLY A 173 1.53 -6.81 2.64
CA GLY A 173 2.29 -6.55 3.85
C GLY A 173 3.77 -6.36 3.54
N VAL A 174 4.41 -5.35 4.14
CA VAL A 174 5.86 -5.09 3.97
C VAL A 174 6.70 -6.32 4.31
N GLN A 175 6.28 -7.11 5.31
CA GLN A 175 6.94 -8.38 5.63
C GLN A 175 6.90 -9.40 4.48
N GLY A 176 5.78 -9.50 3.76
CA GLY A 176 5.66 -10.41 2.62
C GLY A 176 6.60 -10.02 1.48
N ILE A 177 6.70 -8.73 1.20
CA ILE A 177 7.65 -8.17 0.23
C ILE A 177 9.10 -8.49 0.63
N ALA A 178 9.45 -8.26 1.90
CA ALA A 178 10.79 -8.55 2.42
C ALA A 178 11.18 -10.03 2.29
N ARG A 179 10.22 -10.93 2.53
CA ARG A 179 10.40 -12.39 2.39
C ARG A 179 10.73 -12.76 0.94
N ASP A 180 9.96 -12.24 -0.01
CA ASP A 180 10.17 -12.48 -1.43
C ASP A 180 11.50 -11.91 -1.92
N LEU A 181 11.84 -10.69 -1.50
CA LEU A 181 13.13 -10.08 -1.83
C LEU A 181 14.30 -10.85 -1.25
N ALA A 182 14.19 -11.38 -0.03
CA ALA A 182 15.20 -12.25 0.54
C ALA A 182 15.36 -13.54 -0.31
N ALA A 183 14.26 -14.17 -0.72
CA ALA A 183 14.29 -15.34 -1.61
C ALA A 183 14.89 -15.02 -2.99
N ALA A 184 14.72 -13.80 -3.48
CA ALA A 184 15.34 -13.27 -4.70
C ALA A 184 16.83 -12.91 -4.52
N GLY A 185 17.37 -13.00 -3.29
CA GLY A 185 18.78 -12.76 -3.01
C GLY A 185 19.12 -11.33 -2.57
N ALA A 186 18.12 -10.51 -2.22
CA ALA A 186 18.34 -9.15 -1.71
C ALA A 186 19.06 -9.13 -0.36
N GLY A 187 19.01 -10.21 0.41
CA GLY A 187 19.57 -10.25 1.75
C GLY A 187 19.01 -11.40 2.57
N ARG A 188 18.85 -11.17 3.87
CA ARG A 188 18.29 -12.17 4.80
C ARG A 188 16.98 -11.66 5.39
N PHE A 189 15.91 -12.44 5.22
CA PHE A 189 14.63 -12.18 5.87
C PHE A 189 14.78 -12.24 7.41
N LEU A 190 14.29 -11.20 8.09
CA LEU A 190 14.31 -11.07 9.53
C LEU A 190 12.98 -11.55 10.11
N ARG A 191 12.98 -12.79 10.59
CA ARG A 191 11.82 -13.33 11.30
C ARG A 191 11.76 -12.76 12.71
N THR A 192 10.86 -11.80 12.93
CA THR A 192 10.62 -11.24 14.28
C THR A 192 9.96 -12.29 15.16
N GLU A 193 10.57 -12.64 16.29
CA GLU A 193 9.90 -13.45 17.31
C GLU A 193 8.80 -12.63 17.97
N LEU A 194 7.56 -13.09 17.82
CA LEU A 194 6.40 -12.46 18.43
C LEU A 194 6.33 -12.82 19.90
N LYS A 195 6.51 -11.82 20.77
CA LYS A 195 6.29 -12.00 22.21
C LYS A 195 4.80 -12.16 22.46
N LYS A 196 4.40 -13.36 22.88
CA LYS A 196 3.03 -13.61 23.34
C LYS A 196 2.71 -12.72 24.52
N VAL A 197 1.60 -12.00 24.45
CA VAL A 197 1.17 -11.16 25.57
C VAL A 197 0.43 -12.03 26.58
N VAL A 198 1.00 -12.14 27.78
CA VAL A 198 0.38 -12.88 28.88
C VAL A 198 -0.53 -11.95 29.66
N GLY A 199 -1.78 -11.86 29.22
CA GLY A 199 -2.83 -11.18 29.99
C GLY A 199 -3.07 -11.87 31.33
N THR A 200 -3.43 -11.10 32.36
CA THR A 200 -3.56 -11.62 33.73
C THR A 200 -4.99 -11.98 34.12
N LYS A 201 -5.98 -11.26 33.57
CA LYS A 201 -7.41 -11.44 33.85
C LYS A 201 -8.16 -12.03 32.64
N PRO A 202 -9.28 -12.75 32.81
CA PRO A 202 -10.12 -13.16 31.68
C PRO A 202 -10.52 -11.97 30.81
N CYS A 203 -10.68 -12.19 29.50
CA CYS A 203 -11.28 -11.18 28.61
C CYS A 203 -12.72 -10.92 29.07
N PRO A 204 -13.11 -9.66 29.34
CA PRO A 204 -14.46 -9.34 29.76
C PRO A 204 -15.47 -9.39 28.59
N VAL A 205 -14.98 -9.35 27.35
CA VAL A 205 -15.78 -9.44 26.13
C VAL A 205 -15.75 -10.89 25.64
N GLU A 206 -16.93 -11.51 25.58
CA GLU A 206 -17.13 -12.82 24.96
C GLU A 206 -17.15 -12.68 23.43
N ILE A 207 -16.56 -13.65 22.73
CA ILE A 207 -16.52 -13.68 21.26
C ILE A 207 -17.30 -14.91 20.80
N GLN A 208 -18.27 -14.72 19.90
CA GLN A 208 -19.10 -15.79 19.34
C GLN A 208 -19.04 -15.78 17.80
N LEU A 209 -19.17 -16.98 17.21
CA LEU A 209 -19.16 -17.20 15.77
C LEU A 209 -20.45 -17.92 15.37
N ASP A 210 -21.43 -17.18 14.90
CA ASP A 210 -22.72 -17.73 14.43
C ASP A 210 -22.71 -18.08 12.94
N ALA A 211 -21.67 -17.63 12.22
CA ALA A 211 -21.44 -17.91 10.81
C ALA A 211 -19.97 -18.28 10.55
N PRO A 212 -19.50 -19.46 11.03
CA PRO A 212 -18.10 -19.88 10.87
C PRO A 212 -17.67 -20.03 9.40
N GLU A 213 -18.60 -20.20 8.46
CA GLU A 213 -18.33 -20.17 7.03
C GLU A 213 -18.00 -18.76 6.48
N ALA A 214 -18.40 -17.71 7.21
CA ALA A 214 -18.08 -16.33 6.88
C ALA A 214 -16.90 -15.79 7.72
N CYS A 215 -16.80 -16.23 8.98
CA CYS A 215 -15.74 -15.88 9.92
C CYS A 215 -15.37 -17.10 10.79
N PRO A 216 -14.48 -18.00 10.31
CA PRO A 216 -14.09 -19.23 11.00
C PRO A 216 -13.18 -19.01 12.22
N VAL A 217 -12.50 -17.86 12.30
CA VAL A 217 -11.58 -17.54 13.40
C VAL A 217 -11.64 -16.06 13.76
N PHE A 218 -11.75 -15.79 15.06
CA PHE A 218 -11.78 -14.44 15.62
C PHE A 218 -10.97 -14.44 16.93
N ALA A 219 -9.90 -13.65 16.95
CA ALA A 219 -9.13 -13.34 18.14
C ALA A 219 -9.48 -11.95 18.67
N GLY A 220 -9.49 -11.78 19.99
CA GLY A 220 -9.62 -10.46 20.59
C GLY A 220 -9.15 -10.37 22.03
N ALA A 221 -8.85 -9.15 22.47
CA ALA A 221 -8.43 -8.86 23.84
C ALA A 221 -8.85 -7.44 24.23
N VAL A 222 -9.07 -7.22 25.52
CA VAL A 222 -9.30 -5.89 26.08
C VAL A 222 -8.03 -5.35 26.70
N ILE A 223 -7.73 -4.09 26.44
CA ILE A 223 -6.68 -3.30 27.10
C ILE A 223 -7.38 -2.23 27.94
N VAL A 224 -7.19 -2.28 29.26
CA VAL A 224 -7.85 -1.38 30.22
C VAL A 224 -6.92 -0.25 30.60
N GLY A 225 -7.42 0.99 30.61
CA GLY A 225 -6.68 2.17 31.03
C GLY A 225 -5.58 2.60 30.06
N VAL A 226 -5.85 2.49 28.75
CA VAL A 226 -4.99 3.02 27.69
C VAL A 226 -5.10 4.54 27.63
N LYS A 227 -3.97 5.20 27.36
CA LYS A 227 -3.95 6.61 26.99
C LYS A 227 -4.01 6.73 25.46
N ASN A 228 -5.21 6.93 24.92
CA ASN A 228 -5.37 7.22 23.50
C ASN A 228 -4.94 8.67 23.21
N GLY A 229 -4.08 8.87 22.22
CA GLY A 229 -3.48 10.15 21.84
C GLY A 229 -2.67 9.99 20.55
N PRO A 230 -1.80 10.93 20.19
CA PRO A 230 -0.95 10.77 19.00
C PRO A 230 -0.10 9.49 19.07
N SER A 231 0.00 8.77 17.95
CA SER A 231 0.95 7.67 17.80
C SER A 231 2.41 8.19 17.80
N PRO A 232 3.43 7.34 18.05
CA PRO A 232 4.82 7.80 18.03
C PRO A 232 5.24 8.34 16.65
N ASP A 233 6.17 9.30 16.64
CA ASP A 233 6.56 10.04 15.43
C ASP A 233 6.98 9.14 14.26
N TRP A 234 7.73 8.06 14.54
CA TRP A 234 8.18 7.12 13.51
C TRP A 234 7.00 6.43 12.79
N MET A 235 5.91 6.14 13.51
CA MET A 235 4.73 5.49 12.95
C MET A 235 3.92 6.50 12.13
N GLN A 236 3.75 7.71 12.65
CA GLN A 236 3.11 8.80 11.92
C GLN A 236 3.83 9.11 10.61
N GLN A 237 5.17 9.16 10.62
CA GLN A 237 5.99 9.40 9.45
C GLN A 237 5.77 8.33 8.39
N ARG A 238 5.81 7.04 8.77
CA ARG A 238 5.55 5.91 7.85
C ARG A 238 4.14 5.95 7.26
N LEU A 239 3.12 6.19 8.09
CA LEU A 239 1.74 6.28 7.63
C LEU A 239 1.54 7.44 6.65
N LYS A 240 2.09 8.63 6.96
CA LYS A 240 2.03 9.78 6.06
C LYS A 240 2.74 9.51 4.73
N ALA A 241 3.91 8.88 4.76
CA ALA A 241 4.69 8.54 3.57
C ALA A 241 3.91 7.64 2.59
N VAL A 242 3.02 6.78 3.09
CA VAL A 242 2.17 5.90 2.26
C VAL A 242 0.77 6.47 2.01
N GLY A 243 0.54 7.75 2.34
CA GLY A 243 -0.72 8.46 2.09
C GLY A 243 -1.81 8.27 3.14
N ILE A 244 -1.51 7.68 4.30
CA ILE A 244 -2.46 7.53 5.42
C ILE A 244 -2.27 8.67 6.40
N GLN A 245 -3.35 9.42 6.65
CA GLN A 245 -3.38 10.46 7.68
C GLN A 245 -3.46 9.82 9.08
N PRO A 246 -2.47 10.04 9.96
CA PRO A 246 -2.53 9.57 11.35
C PRO A 246 -3.70 10.22 12.10
N LYS A 247 -4.36 9.45 12.96
CA LYS A 247 -5.54 9.90 13.73
C LYS A 247 -5.31 9.79 15.23
N SER A 248 -5.05 8.57 15.70
CA SER A 248 -4.83 8.28 17.11
C SER A 248 -4.03 7.00 17.24
N LEU A 249 -3.39 6.77 18.39
CA LEU A 249 -2.58 5.60 18.67
C LEU A 249 -3.32 4.30 18.32
N LEU A 250 -4.58 4.16 18.71
CA LEU A 250 -5.36 2.95 18.46
C LEU A 250 -5.60 2.73 16.96
N VAL A 251 -6.01 3.76 16.23
CA VAL A 251 -6.28 3.68 14.78
C VAL A 251 -4.98 3.46 14.01
N ASP A 252 -3.94 4.21 14.36
CA ASP A 252 -2.65 4.19 13.68
C ASP A 252 -1.95 2.85 13.86
N VAL A 253 -2.05 2.21 15.03
CA VAL A 253 -1.53 0.84 15.24
C VAL A 253 -2.26 -0.17 14.35
N THR A 254 -3.59 -0.08 14.24
CA THR A 254 -4.34 -1.00 13.38
C THR A 254 -4.00 -0.82 11.89
N ASN A 255 -3.85 0.43 11.43
CA ASN A 255 -3.41 0.74 10.07
C ASN A 255 -1.97 0.27 9.82
N TYR A 256 -1.08 0.53 10.77
CA TYR A 256 0.32 0.12 10.70
C TYR A 256 0.43 -1.40 10.55
N ILE A 257 -0.30 -2.19 11.35
CA ILE A 257 -0.27 -3.66 11.26
C ILE A 257 -0.91 -4.17 9.95
N SER A 258 -1.97 -3.50 9.46
CA SER A 258 -2.54 -3.80 8.15
C SER A 258 -1.48 -3.74 7.04
N LEU A 259 -0.66 -2.69 7.05
CA LEU A 259 0.40 -2.46 6.07
C LEU A 259 1.67 -3.27 6.35
N ASP A 260 2.04 -3.49 7.60
CA ASP A 260 3.27 -4.19 8.01
C ASP A 260 3.14 -5.71 7.78
N ARG A 261 1.98 -6.28 8.13
CA ARG A 261 1.72 -7.72 8.23
C ARG A 261 0.62 -8.24 7.31
N ALA A 262 0.06 -7.40 6.44
CA ALA A 262 -1.13 -7.71 5.66
C ALA A 262 -2.33 -8.13 6.53
N ARG A 263 -2.40 -7.66 7.78
CA ARG A 263 -3.41 -8.09 8.75
C ARG A 263 -4.23 -6.88 9.22
N PRO A 264 -5.34 -6.55 8.53
CA PRO A 264 -6.23 -5.51 9.02
C PRO A 264 -6.83 -5.93 10.37
N LEU A 265 -6.93 -4.96 11.27
CA LEU A 265 -7.46 -5.10 12.61
C LEU A 265 -8.53 -4.03 12.85
N HIS A 266 -9.35 -4.22 13.88
CA HIS A 266 -10.27 -3.18 14.33
C HIS A 266 -10.15 -2.92 15.83
N ALA A 267 -10.42 -1.69 16.25
CA ALA A 267 -10.42 -1.29 17.64
C ALA A 267 -11.80 -0.74 17.99
N TYR A 268 -12.44 -1.32 19.00
CA TYR A 268 -13.73 -0.90 19.53
C TYR A 268 -13.53 -0.22 20.88
N ASP A 269 -14.29 0.83 21.14
CA ASP A 269 -14.41 1.39 22.47
C ASP A 269 -15.16 0.37 23.36
N ALA A 270 -14.45 -0.21 24.34
CA ALA A 270 -15.01 -1.28 25.15
C ALA A 270 -16.19 -0.82 26.02
N ALA A 271 -16.30 0.48 26.32
CA ALA A 271 -17.42 1.03 27.06
C ALA A 271 -18.69 1.18 26.21
N LYS A 272 -18.56 1.16 24.88
CA LYS A 272 -19.67 1.26 23.91
C LYS A 272 -20.19 -0.11 23.46
N LEU A 273 -19.46 -1.20 23.77
CA LEU A 273 -19.90 -2.56 23.48
C LEU A 273 -20.99 -3.02 24.45
N SER A 274 -21.98 -3.76 23.94
CA SER A 274 -23.05 -4.35 24.72
C SER A 274 -23.13 -5.87 24.51
N GLY A 275 -22.80 -6.64 25.54
CA GLY A 275 -22.89 -8.10 25.49
C GLY A 275 -21.75 -8.77 24.70
N PRO A 276 -21.96 -9.99 24.16
CA PRO A 276 -20.98 -10.68 23.35
C PRO A 276 -20.75 -9.98 22.00
N VAL A 277 -19.51 -10.01 21.52
CA VAL A 277 -19.19 -9.64 20.13
C VAL A 277 -19.34 -10.87 19.25
N VAL A 278 -20.24 -10.80 18.28
CA VAL A 278 -20.68 -11.92 17.45
C VAL A 278 -20.36 -11.66 15.99
N ALA A 279 -19.59 -12.55 15.36
CA ALA A 279 -19.49 -12.60 13.90
C ALA A 279 -20.66 -13.44 13.36
N ARG A 280 -21.52 -12.80 12.57
CA ARG A 280 -22.73 -13.43 12.02
C ARG A 280 -23.08 -12.88 10.64
N LEU A 281 -24.07 -13.49 9.99
CA LEU A 281 -24.68 -12.90 8.80
C LEU A 281 -25.64 -11.76 9.16
N GLY A 282 -25.80 -10.84 8.22
CA GLY A 282 -26.75 -9.74 8.29
C GLY A 282 -28.20 -10.22 8.41
N ARG A 283 -29.08 -9.36 8.92
CA ARG A 283 -30.51 -9.65 9.04
C ARG A 283 -31.33 -8.72 8.16
N LYS A 284 -32.47 -9.20 7.68
CA LYS A 284 -33.38 -8.39 6.86
C LYS A 284 -33.79 -7.08 7.57
N GLY A 285 -33.57 -5.95 6.90
CA GLY A 285 -33.90 -4.61 7.39
C GLY A 285 -32.86 -4.03 8.35
N GLU A 286 -31.77 -4.73 8.60
CA GLU A 286 -30.64 -4.23 9.39
C GLU A 286 -29.85 -3.17 8.62
N LYS A 287 -29.30 -2.20 9.35
CA LYS A 287 -28.53 -1.08 8.80
C LYS A 287 -27.28 -0.85 9.62
N LEU A 288 -26.24 -0.30 8.99
CA LEU A 288 -25.01 0.13 9.67
C LEU A 288 -24.72 1.60 9.33
N ALA A 289 -24.60 2.45 10.36
CA ALA A 289 -23.91 3.73 10.24
C ALA A 289 -22.41 3.47 10.33
N ALA A 290 -21.69 3.64 9.21
CA ALA A 290 -20.30 3.27 9.07
C ALA A 290 -19.36 4.47 9.24
N LEU A 291 -18.10 4.22 9.56
CA LEU A 291 -17.08 5.23 9.85
C LEU A 291 -16.77 6.23 8.71
N ASP A 292 -17.29 5.99 7.50
CA ASP A 292 -17.20 6.92 6.36
C ASP A 292 -18.35 7.95 6.34
N GLY A 293 -19.17 8.00 7.39
CA GLY A 293 -20.29 8.94 7.54
C GLY A 293 -21.53 8.55 6.73
N LYS A 294 -21.58 7.32 6.18
CA LYS A 294 -22.71 6.82 5.40
C LYS A 294 -23.43 5.70 6.12
N THR A 295 -24.71 5.54 5.80
CA THR A 295 -25.52 4.42 6.28
C THR A 295 -25.76 3.42 5.16
N TYR A 296 -25.48 2.15 5.44
CA TYR A 296 -25.62 1.05 4.49
C TYR A 296 -26.71 0.08 4.92
N ASP A 297 -27.53 -0.37 3.97
CA ASP A 297 -28.46 -1.49 4.19
C ASP A 297 -27.67 -2.80 4.20
N ILE A 298 -27.91 -3.62 5.22
CA ILE A 298 -27.24 -4.91 5.38
C ILE A 298 -28.11 -6.02 4.78
N SER A 299 -27.52 -6.80 3.88
CA SER A 299 -28.16 -8.00 3.34
C SER A 299 -27.81 -9.25 4.13
N GLU A 300 -28.62 -10.30 4.00
CA GLU A 300 -28.43 -11.60 4.68
C GLU A 300 -27.18 -12.36 4.19
N GLU A 301 -26.53 -11.89 3.13
CA GLU A 301 -25.28 -12.47 2.61
C GLU A 301 -24.02 -11.79 3.17
N MET A 302 -24.16 -10.64 3.84
CA MET A 302 -23.02 -9.88 4.36
C MET A 302 -22.59 -10.43 5.71
N CYS A 303 -21.28 -10.62 5.90
CA CYS A 303 -20.73 -10.87 7.23
C CYS A 303 -20.71 -9.54 8.01
N VAL A 304 -21.29 -9.54 9.21
CA VAL A 304 -21.27 -8.41 10.12
C VAL A 304 -20.61 -8.82 11.43
N ILE A 305 -19.96 -7.85 12.07
CA ILE A 305 -19.66 -7.93 13.49
C ILE A 305 -20.79 -7.21 14.20
N ALA A 306 -21.36 -7.86 15.21
CA ALA A 306 -22.52 -7.38 15.94
C ALA A 306 -22.33 -7.55 17.44
N ASP A 307 -23.10 -6.82 18.21
CA ASP A 307 -23.31 -7.05 19.63
C ASP A 307 -24.82 -7.02 19.94
N ASP A 308 -25.23 -6.93 21.21
CA ASP A 308 -26.64 -6.89 21.60
C ASP A 308 -27.39 -5.66 21.07
N SER A 309 -26.69 -4.61 20.66
CA SER A 309 -27.27 -3.39 20.09
C SER A 309 -27.59 -3.51 18.59
N GLY A 310 -26.93 -4.43 17.87
CA GLY A 310 -27.08 -4.62 16.43
C GLY A 310 -25.74 -4.80 15.72
N ALA A 311 -25.71 -4.60 14.40
CA ALA A 311 -24.46 -4.57 13.65
C ALA A 311 -23.61 -3.36 14.05
N ILE A 312 -22.35 -3.63 14.39
CA ILE A 312 -21.33 -2.66 14.78
C ILE A 312 -20.19 -2.57 13.76
N GLY A 313 -20.23 -3.38 12.70
CA GLY A 313 -19.30 -3.32 11.58
C GLY A 313 -19.66 -4.30 10.45
N LEU A 314 -19.19 -4.01 9.24
CA LEU A 314 -19.13 -4.97 8.13
C LEU A 314 -17.79 -5.71 8.23
N GLY A 315 -17.85 -7.02 8.47
CA GLY A 315 -16.67 -7.85 8.70
C GLY A 315 -15.66 -7.73 7.57
N GLY A 316 -14.44 -7.33 7.90
CA GLY A 316 -13.34 -7.15 6.94
C GLY A 316 -13.52 -6.01 5.93
N VAL A 317 -14.53 -5.14 6.11
CA VAL A 317 -14.84 -4.06 5.16
C VAL A 317 -14.80 -2.68 5.83
N MET A 318 -15.61 -2.44 6.87
CA MET A 318 -15.70 -1.12 7.50
C MET A 318 -16.32 -1.24 8.90
N GLY A 319 -15.74 -0.52 9.87
CA GLY A 319 -16.32 -0.42 11.22
C GLY A 319 -17.55 0.50 11.28
N GLY A 320 -18.34 0.34 12.33
CA GLY A 320 -19.49 1.19 12.64
C GLY A 320 -19.13 2.37 13.54
N GLU A 321 -19.93 3.43 13.47
CA GLU A 321 -19.76 4.64 14.29
C GLU A 321 -20.13 4.42 15.77
N SER A 322 -21.09 3.52 16.04
CA SER A 322 -21.67 3.30 17.38
C SER A 322 -20.64 2.87 18.42
N THR A 323 -19.62 2.12 17.99
CA THR A 323 -18.58 1.52 18.84
C THR A 323 -17.18 2.07 18.53
N ALA A 324 -17.10 3.15 17.74
CA ALA A 324 -15.85 3.75 17.32
C ALA A 324 -15.04 4.27 18.51
N VAL A 325 -13.71 4.14 18.44
CA VAL A 325 -12.81 4.78 19.40
C VAL A 325 -12.77 6.30 19.19
N SER A 326 -12.55 7.04 20.26
CA SER A 326 -12.35 8.50 20.26
C SER A 326 -11.22 8.88 21.21
N ASP A 327 -10.88 10.16 21.30
CA ASP A 327 -9.83 10.66 22.19
C ASP A 327 -10.13 10.37 23.68
N GLU A 328 -11.39 10.14 24.02
CA GLU A 328 -11.85 9.78 25.36
C GLU A 328 -11.81 8.27 25.65
N THR A 329 -11.54 7.42 24.66
CA THR A 329 -11.50 5.97 24.85
C THR A 329 -10.34 5.58 25.78
N VAL A 330 -10.68 4.96 26.90
CA VAL A 330 -9.72 4.47 27.92
C VAL A 330 -9.62 2.95 27.95
N ASP A 331 -10.67 2.24 27.55
CA ASP A 331 -10.70 0.78 27.50
C ASP A 331 -11.02 0.38 26.06
N VAL A 332 -10.18 -0.47 25.46
CA VAL A 332 -10.30 -0.83 24.05
C VAL A 332 -10.38 -2.34 23.89
N PHE A 333 -11.30 -2.81 23.05
CA PHE A 333 -11.33 -4.19 22.56
C PHE A 333 -10.74 -4.25 21.16
N ILE A 334 -9.68 -5.04 20.98
CA ILE A 334 -9.02 -5.21 19.69
C ILE A 334 -9.54 -6.49 19.03
N GLU A 335 -10.02 -6.36 17.79
CA GLU A 335 -10.43 -7.46 16.92
C GLU A 335 -9.31 -7.82 15.94
N SER A 336 -9.05 -9.12 15.83
CA SER A 336 -8.25 -9.73 14.78
C SER A 336 -8.95 -11.00 14.28
N ALA A 337 -9.69 -10.87 13.18
CA ALA A 337 -10.50 -11.94 12.62
C ALA A 337 -10.12 -12.25 11.17
N TRP A 338 -10.54 -13.41 10.68
CA TRP A 338 -10.44 -13.75 9.26
C TRP A 338 -11.84 -13.83 8.66
N PHE A 339 -12.02 -13.22 7.49
CA PHE A 339 -13.29 -13.17 6.78
C PHE A 339 -13.17 -13.85 5.41
N ASP A 340 -14.23 -14.53 4.98
CA ASP A 340 -14.26 -15.17 3.66
C ASP A 340 -14.00 -14.14 2.53
N PRO A 341 -12.98 -14.33 1.68
CA PRO A 341 -12.60 -13.35 0.65
C PRO A 341 -13.72 -13.08 -0.36
N LEU A 342 -14.44 -14.11 -0.79
CA LEU A 342 -15.50 -13.96 -1.80
C LEU A 342 -16.69 -13.18 -1.25
N ARG A 343 -17.08 -13.45 0.00
CA ARG A 343 -18.15 -12.73 0.69
C ARG A 343 -17.75 -11.28 0.96
N THR A 344 -16.51 -11.03 1.36
CA THR A 344 -15.95 -9.68 1.51
C THR A 344 -16.02 -8.91 0.19
N ALA A 345 -15.59 -9.52 -0.92
CA ALA A 345 -15.64 -8.93 -2.26
C ALA A 345 -17.07 -8.58 -2.71
N ARG A 346 -18.03 -9.49 -2.46
CA ARG A 346 -19.45 -9.26 -2.76
C ARG A 346 -20.04 -8.14 -1.92
N THR A 347 -19.69 -8.09 -0.63
CA THR A 347 -20.13 -7.04 0.29
C THR A 347 -19.64 -5.68 -0.19
N GLY A 348 -18.34 -5.54 -0.48
CA GLY A 348 -17.78 -4.30 -0.98
C GLY A 348 -18.34 -3.84 -2.33
N ARG A 349 -18.64 -4.76 -3.26
CA ARG A 349 -19.32 -4.41 -4.53
C ARG A 349 -20.76 -3.97 -4.31
N ALA A 350 -21.49 -4.61 -3.39
CA ALA A 350 -22.88 -4.28 -3.10
C ALA A 350 -23.01 -2.93 -2.38
N THR A 351 -22.06 -2.58 -1.51
CA THR A 351 -22.07 -1.32 -0.77
C THR A 351 -21.35 -0.17 -1.49
N GLY A 352 -20.45 -0.48 -2.43
CA GLY A 352 -19.57 0.50 -3.07
C GLY A 352 -18.43 1.00 -2.16
N ILE A 353 -18.21 0.37 -0.99
CA ILE A 353 -17.15 0.77 -0.06
C ILE A 353 -15.79 0.32 -0.60
N HIS A 354 -14.84 1.25 -0.71
CA HIS A 354 -13.44 0.95 -1.02
C HIS A 354 -12.57 1.31 0.18
N SER A 355 -12.12 0.29 0.92
CA SER A 355 -11.27 0.44 2.11
C SER A 355 -10.03 -0.45 2.02
N ASP A 356 -8.99 -0.09 2.77
CA ASP A 356 -7.74 -0.86 2.86
C ASP A 356 -7.98 -2.28 3.40
N ALA A 357 -8.85 -2.41 4.41
CA ALA A 357 -9.26 -3.69 4.98
C ALA A 357 -9.96 -4.58 3.94
N ARG A 358 -10.95 -4.02 3.22
CA ARG A 358 -11.65 -4.73 2.15
C ARG A 358 -10.65 -5.20 1.09
N TYR A 359 -9.77 -4.31 0.64
CA TYR A 359 -8.81 -4.59 -0.43
C TYR A 359 -7.94 -5.81 -0.13
N ARG A 360 -7.50 -5.95 1.14
CA ARG A 360 -6.76 -7.11 1.66
C ARG A 360 -7.63 -8.34 1.81
N PHE A 361 -8.71 -8.27 2.60
CA PHE A 361 -9.55 -9.43 2.88
C PHE A 361 -10.20 -10.02 1.62
N GLU A 362 -10.57 -9.20 0.63
CA GLU A 362 -11.16 -9.70 -0.62
C GLU A 362 -10.18 -10.48 -1.50
N ARG A 363 -8.86 -10.23 -1.36
CA ARG A 363 -7.79 -10.97 -2.06
C ARG A 363 -7.29 -12.16 -1.23
N GLY A 364 -7.39 -12.06 0.08
CA GLY A 364 -6.96 -13.07 1.04
C GLY A 364 -6.04 -12.48 2.09
N VAL A 365 -6.19 -12.94 3.33
CA VAL A 365 -5.27 -12.62 4.43
C VAL A 365 -4.92 -13.95 5.10
N ASP A 366 -3.68 -14.14 5.54
CA ASP A 366 -3.24 -15.39 6.18
C ASP A 366 -4.12 -15.77 7.37
N PRO A 367 -4.97 -16.82 7.32
CA PRO A 367 -5.88 -17.14 8.41
C PRO A 367 -5.16 -17.44 9.74
N HIS A 368 -3.90 -17.87 9.70
CA HIS A 368 -3.13 -18.21 10.90
C HIS A 368 -2.51 -16.97 11.59
N SER A 369 -2.52 -15.80 10.95
CA SER A 369 -1.94 -14.58 11.51
C SER A 369 -2.87 -13.83 12.48
N CYS A 370 -4.07 -14.34 12.79
CA CYS A 370 -5.03 -13.64 13.66
C CYS A 370 -4.45 -13.35 15.06
N MET A 371 -3.92 -14.37 15.73
CA MET A 371 -3.30 -14.20 17.06
C MET A 371 -2.01 -13.38 16.99
N ASP A 372 -1.25 -13.50 15.91
CA ASP A 372 -0.01 -12.78 15.71
C ASP A 372 -0.25 -11.28 15.55
N GLY A 373 -1.21 -10.90 14.71
CA GLY A 373 -1.66 -9.51 14.55
C GLY A 373 -2.19 -8.92 15.85
N LEU A 374 -2.98 -9.68 16.60
CA LEU A 374 -3.49 -9.25 17.91
C LEU A 374 -2.34 -8.99 18.90
N ASN A 375 -1.36 -9.90 19.01
CA ASN A 375 -0.22 -9.73 19.91
C ASN A 375 0.63 -8.51 19.52
N LEU A 376 0.84 -8.27 18.23
CA LEU A 376 1.57 -7.09 17.73
C LEU A 376 0.84 -5.80 18.08
N ALA A 377 -0.47 -5.75 17.88
CA ALA A 377 -1.28 -4.57 18.20
C ALA A 377 -1.22 -4.25 19.68
N ILE A 378 -1.43 -5.27 20.52
CA ILE A 378 -1.33 -5.14 21.96
C ILE A 378 0.06 -4.65 22.37
N ALA A 379 1.14 -5.22 21.81
CA ALA A 379 2.49 -4.82 22.15
C ALA A 379 2.74 -3.34 21.89
N LEU A 380 2.36 -2.85 20.70
CA LEU A 380 2.51 -1.44 20.33
C LEU A 380 1.61 -0.53 21.17
N ILE A 381 0.34 -0.91 21.38
CA ILE A 381 -0.58 -0.11 22.18
C ILE A 381 -0.10 0.00 23.63
N VAL A 382 0.38 -1.09 24.23
CA VAL A 382 0.89 -1.08 25.60
C VAL A 382 2.19 -0.30 25.71
N GLU A 383 3.09 -0.42 24.73
CA GLU A 383 4.36 0.31 24.70
C GLU A 383 4.16 1.84 24.71
N TYR A 384 3.24 2.35 23.88
CA TYR A 384 3.05 3.80 23.71
C TYR A 384 1.87 4.39 24.49
N GLY A 385 0.84 3.59 24.76
CA GLY A 385 -0.39 4.01 25.44
C GLY A 385 -0.56 3.43 26.85
N GLY A 386 0.26 2.46 27.25
CA GLY A 386 0.13 1.78 28.54
C GLY A 386 -1.09 0.87 28.63
N GLY A 387 -1.64 0.75 29.84
CA GLY A 387 -2.81 -0.08 30.12
C GLY A 387 -2.48 -1.52 30.52
N VAL A 388 -3.52 -2.26 30.92
CA VAL A 388 -3.43 -3.65 31.40
C VAL A 388 -4.26 -4.56 30.52
N VAL A 389 -3.60 -5.59 29.99
CA VAL A 389 -4.18 -6.49 28.97
C VAL A 389 -4.89 -7.68 29.61
N SER A 390 -6.09 -7.98 29.12
CA SER A 390 -6.79 -9.24 29.43
C SER A 390 -6.14 -10.41 28.72
N LYS A 391 -6.43 -11.64 29.15
CA LYS A 391 -6.05 -12.84 28.40
C LYS A 391 -6.66 -12.74 27.00
N PRO A 392 -5.84 -12.86 25.93
CA PRO A 392 -6.38 -12.97 24.58
C PRO A 392 -7.36 -14.14 24.48
N ASN A 393 -8.49 -13.89 23.85
CA ASN A 393 -9.49 -14.90 23.53
C ASN A 393 -9.39 -15.25 22.04
N LEU A 394 -9.63 -16.52 21.72
CA LEU A 394 -9.68 -17.03 20.35
C LEU A 394 -10.93 -17.90 20.22
N ALA A 395 -11.86 -17.46 19.38
CA ALA A 395 -13.03 -18.24 18.99
C ALA A 395 -12.77 -18.89 17.62
N GLY A 396 -13.23 -20.14 17.47
CA GLY A 396 -13.10 -20.90 16.23
C GLY A 396 -11.68 -21.39 15.94
N GLU A 397 -11.45 -21.79 14.69
CA GLU A 397 -10.19 -22.37 14.22
C GLU A 397 -9.86 -21.82 12.83
N ALA A 398 -8.60 -21.46 12.62
CA ALA A 398 -8.13 -21.00 11.32
C ALA A 398 -8.28 -22.12 10.27
N PRO A 399 -8.78 -21.83 9.06
CA PRO A 399 -8.81 -22.80 7.97
C PRO A 399 -7.41 -23.35 7.69
N VAL A 400 -7.26 -24.69 7.72
CA VAL A 400 -5.99 -25.37 7.44
C VAL A 400 -5.97 -25.87 6.01
N ASN A 401 -5.06 -25.35 5.18
CA ASN A 401 -4.77 -25.96 3.88
C ASN A 401 -3.84 -27.16 4.08
N THR A 402 -4.39 -28.37 4.03
CA THR A 402 -3.63 -29.62 4.19
C THR A 402 -3.17 -30.21 2.86
N LYS A 403 -3.55 -29.60 1.73
CA LYS A 403 -3.28 -30.16 0.40
C LYS A 403 -1.83 -29.86 0.01
N LYS A 404 -1.01 -30.90 -0.05
CA LYS A 404 0.33 -30.81 -0.62
C LYS A 404 0.25 -30.68 -2.13
N VAL A 405 1.11 -29.86 -2.70
CA VAL A 405 1.33 -29.74 -4.14
C VAL A 405 2.42 -30.71 -4.55
N THR A 406 2.13 -31.59 -5.51
CA THR A 406 3.15 -32.44 -6.12
C THR A 406 3.93 -31.62 -7.15
N PHE A 407 5.23 -31.47 -6.92
CA PHE A 407 6.15 -30.74 -7.78
C PHE A 407 7.21 -31.69 -8.32
N TYR A 408 7.46 -31.62 -9.63
CA TYR A 408 8.55 -32.36 -10.27
C TYR A 408 9.66 -31.37 -10.64
N PRO A 409 10.86 -31.45 -10.05
CA PRO A 409 11.96 -30.53 -10.40
C PRO A 409 12.27 -30.45 -11.90
N ALA A 410 12.05 -31.55 -12.63
CA ALA A 410 12.20 -31.58 -14.09
C ALA A 410 11.16 -30.72 -14.85
N ASP A 411 10.04 -30.37 -14.23
CA ASP A 411 9.03 -29.48 -14.84
C ASP A 411 9.56 -28.07 -15.06
N VAL A 412 10.53 -27.61 -14.26
CA VAL A 412 11.14 -26.28 -14.46
C VAL A 412 11.77 -26.20 -15.84
N GLU A 413 12.68 -27.13 -16.17
CA GLU A 413 13.31 -27.16 -17.49
C GLU A 413 12.29 -27.49 -18.59
N ARG A 414 11.38 -28.43 -18.35
CA ARG A 414 10.37 -28.85 -19.34
C ARG A 414 9.44 -27.71 -19.76
N LEU A 415 9.01 -26.86 -18.83
CA LEU A 415 8.04 -25.80 -19.08
C LEU A 415 8.71 -24.47 -19.46
N THR A 416 9.90 -24.18 -18.92
CA THR A 416 10.54 -22.85 -19.07
C THR A 416 11.84 -22.89 -19.87
N GLY A 417 12.47 -24.05 -19.99
CA GLY A 417 13.83 -24.19 -20.53
C GLY A 417 14.93 -23.75 -19.55
N LEU A 418 14.60 -23.31 -18.33
CA LEU A 418 15.60 -22.94 -17.32
C LEU A 418 16.26 -24.17 -16.72
N SER A 419 17.58 -24.23 -16.80
CA SER A 419 18.39 -25.24 -16.12
C SER A 419 18.74 -24.77 -14.71
N VAL A 420 17.89 -25.10 -13.72
CA VAL A 420 18.09 -24.75 -12.31
C VAL A 420 18.51 -26.00 -11.52
N LYS A 421 19.54 -25.90 -10.67
CA LYS A 421 19.96 -27.04 -9.86
C LYS A 421 18.93 -27.33 -8.77
N PRO A 422 18.67 -28.61 -8.44
CA PRO A 422 17.77 -28.96 -7.33
C PRO A 422 18.12 -28.31 -5.99
N ALA A 423 19.41 -28.11 -5.70
CA ALA A 423 19.83 -27.42 -4.49
C ALA A 423 19.37 -25.95 -4.43
N ASP A 424 19.41 -25.25 -5.57
CA ASP A 424 18.97 -23.85 -5.67
C ASP A 424 17.45 -23.73 -5.60
N MET A 425 16.71 -24.61 -6.29
CA MET A 425 15.26 -24.69 -6.18
C MET A 425 14.81 -24.94 -4.74
N ARG A 426 15.48 -25.88 -4.04
CA ARG A 426 15.20 -26.18 -2.63
C ARG A 426 15.47 -24.98 -1.72
N ARG A 427 16.52 -24.20 -1.98
CA ARG A 427 16.82 -22.98 -1.22
C ARG A 427 15.70 -21.96 -1.43
N MET A 428 15.38 -21.62 -2.68
CA MET A 428 14.34 -20.66 -3.03
C MET A 428 12.99 -20.99 -2.39
N LEU A 429 12.54 -22.24 -2.52
CA LEU A 429 11.27 -22.67 -1.93
C LEU A 429 11.28 -22.65 -0.40
N LYS A 430 12.42 -22.93 0.25
CA LYS A 430 12.55 -22.80 1.71
C LYS A 430 12.55 -21.33 2.16
N ASP A 431 13.17 -20.44 1.41
CA ASP A 431 13.19 -19.00 1.70
C ASP A 431 11.79 -18.40 1.55
N LEU A 432 10.98 -18.96 0.63
CA LEU A 432 9.54 -18.69 0.51
C LEU A 432 8.68 -19.44 1.55
N GLU A 433 9.29 -20.13 2.50
CA GLU A 433 8.67 -20.87 3.60
C GLU A 433 7.83 -22.11 3.21
N PHE A 434 8.06 -22.70 2.04
CA PHE A 434 7.44 -23.99 1.71
C PHE A 434 8.00 -25.12 2.58
N GLY A 435 7.10 -25.95 3.09
CA GLY A 435 7.46 -27.27 3.60
C GLY A 435 7.85 -28.17 2.43
N ILE A 436 8.97 -28.90 2.53
CA ILE A 436 9.46 -29.76 1.44
C ILE A 436 9.66 -31.18 1.95
N GLU A 437 8.88 -32.11 1.42
CA GLU A 437 9.11 -33.55 1.56
C GLU A 437 9.68 -34.10 0.25
N ASP A 438 10.95 -34.50 0.29
CA ASP A 438 11.68 -35.02 -0.87
C ASP A 438 11.43 -36.53 -1.03
N ALA A 439 10.81 -36.92 -2.15
CA ALA A 439 10.55 -38.31 -2.52
C ALA A 439 11.36 -38.74 -3.76
N GLY A 440 12.48 -38.08 -4.06
CA GLY A 440 13.33 -38.36 -5.22
C GLY A 440 12.90 -37.55 -6.44
N ASP A 441 12.22 -38.20 -7.39
CA ASP A 441 11.81 -37.57 -8.66
C ASP A 441 10.69 -36.54 -8.50
N ALA A 442 10.00 -36.55 -7.36
CA ALA A 442 8.95 -35.61 -7.00
C ALA A 442 9.14 -35.09 -5.58
N TRP A 443 8.78 -33.83 -5.35
CA TRP A 443 8.69 -33.21 -4.04
C TRP A 443 7.22 -32.97 -3.71
N TYR A 444 6.84 -33.30 -2.47
CA TYR A 444 5.54 -32.91 -1.94
C TYR A 444 5.73 -31.62 -1.15
N LEU A 445 5.18 -30.53 -1.68
CA LEU A 445 5.33 -29.20 -1.13
C LEU A 445 4.11 -28.83 -0.33
N THR A 446 4.31 -28.31 0.88
CA THR A 446 3.25 -27.69 1.68
C THR A 446 3.39 -26.17 1.51
N PRO A 447 2.47 -25.51 0.79
CA PRO A 447 2.47 -24.05 0.70
C PRO A 447 2.31 -23.41 2.07
N PRO A 448 2.94 -22.26 2.31
CA PRO A 448 2.70 -21.52 3.54
C PRO A 448 1.28 -20.91 3.56
N THR A 449 0.76 -20.63 4.75
CA THR A 449 -0.67 -20.29 4.96
C THR A 449 -1.11 -18.94 4.39
N PHE A 450 -0.15 -18.06 4.06
CA PHE A 450 -0.39 -16.79 3.37
C PHE A 450 -0.44 -16.91 1.84
N ARG A 451 -0.16 -18.09 1.26
CA ARG A 451 -0.22 -18.34 -0.19
C ARG A 451 -1.48 -19.11 -0.55
N PHE A 452 -2.33 -18.48 -1.37
CA PHE A 452 -3.65 -19.00 -1.79
C PHE A 452 -3.66 -19.47 -3.25
N ASP A 453 -2.56 -19.26 -3.97
CA ASP A 453 -2.40 -19.45 -5.42
C ASP A 453 -1.62 -20.73 -5.78
N MET A 454 -1.27 -21.56 -4.80
CA MET A 454 -0.44 -22.76 -4.98
C MET A 454 -1.28 -24.04 -5.02
N GLU A 455 -1.64 -24.50 -6.21
CA GLU A 455 -2.52 -25.66 -6.41
C GLU A 455 -1.89 -26.82 -7.18
N GLN A 456 -0.89 -26.54 -8.02
CA GLN A 456 -0.31 -27.47 -8.98
C GLN A 456 1.20 -27.24 -9.23
N SER A 457 1.86 -28.21 -9.86
CA SER A 457 3.30 -28.16 -10.18
C SER A 457 3.69 -26.89 -10.95
N ALA A 458 2.85 -26.43 -11.88
CA ALA A 458 3.12 -25.26 -12.70
C ALA A 458 3.24 -23.96 -11.87
N ASP A 459 2.48 -23.83 -10.79
CA ASP A 459 2.54 -22.64 -9.93
C ASP A 459 3.88 -22.60 -9.15
N ILE A 460 4.41 -23.78 -8.80
CA ILE A 460 5.75 -23.90 -8.20
C ILE A 460 6.84 -23.59 -9.23
N VAL A 461 6.63 -23.99 -10.49
CA VAL A 461 7.55 -23.64 -11.59
C VAL A 461 7.59 -22.12 -11.81
N GLU A 462 6.45 -21.44 -11.70
CA GLU A 462 6.38 -19.97 -11.72
C GLU A 462 7.21 -19.35 -10.59
N GLU A 463 7.08 -19.86 -9.36
CA GLU A 463 7.87 -19.37 -8.21
C GLU A 463 9.38 -19.52 -8.43
N VAL A 464 9.82 -20.64 -9.00
CA VAL A 464 11.25 -20.83 -9.32
C VAL A 464 11.67 -19.90 -10.46
N ALA A 465 10.87 -19.79 -11.53
CA ALA A 465 11.19 -19.00 -12.71
C ALA A 465 11.32 -17.50 -12.38
N ARG A 466 10.40 -16.94 -11.59
CA ARG A 466 10.47 -15.52 -11.21
C ARG A 466 11.69 -15.21 -10.34
N LEU A 467 12.06 -16.11 -9.42
CA LEU A 467 13.22 -15.89 -8.55
C LEU A 467 14.56 -16.06 -9.28
N VAL A 468 14.59 -16.85 -10.36
CA VAL A 468 15.73 -16.90 -11.28
C VAL A 468 15.77 -15.63 -12.14
N GLY A 469 14.61 -15.14 -12.58
CA GLY A 469 14.45 -13.99 -13.46
C GLY A 469 14.07 -14.41 -14.87
N PHE A 470 12.98 -13.82 -15.39
CA PHE A 470 12.48 -14.12 -16.73
C PHE A 470 13.45 -13.71 -17.85
N ASP A 471 14.39 -12.82 -17.57
CA ASP A 471 15.49 -12.43 -18.47
C ASP A 471 16.46 -13.58 -18.75
N GLN A 472 16.48 -14.62 -17.91
CA GLN A 472 17.30 -15.82 -18.12
C GLN A 472 16.61 -16.90 -18.96
N LEU A 473 15.35 -16.70 -19.36
CA LEU A 473 14.65 -17.66 -20.21
C LEU A 473 15.36 -17.80 -21.57
N PRO A 474 15.61 -19.04 -22.04
CA PRO A 474 16.28 -19.22 -23.31
C PRO A 474 15.40 -18.75 -24.47
N THR A 475 15.95 -17.94 -25.37
CA THR A 475 15.28 -17.56 -26.61
C THR A 475 15.46 -18.64 -27.67
N THR A 476 14.87 -19.82 -27.45
CA THR A 476 14.96 -20.94 -28.39
C THR A 476 13.96 -20.76 -29.53
N SER A 477 14.43 -20.87 -30.78
CA SER A 477 13.54 -20.87 -31.94
C SER A 477 12.61 -22.08 -31.90
N LEU A 478 11.33 -21.86 -32.18
CA LEU A 478 10.37 -22.95 -32.29
C LEU A 478 10.82 -23.93 -33.40
N PRO A 479 10.62 -25.25 -33.22
CA PRO A 479 10.92 -26.21 -34.27
C PRO A 479 10.05 -25.93 -35.50
N ALA A 480 10.59 -26.24 -36.68
CA ALA A 480 9.81 -26.14 -37.91
C ALA A 480 8.58 -27.07 -37.80
N PRO A 481 7.36 -26.59 -38.12
CA PRO A 481 6.17 -27.43 -38.06
C PRO A 481 6.29 -28.60 -39.04
N GLU A 482 5.91 -29.80 -38.59
CA GLU A 482 5.87 -30.98 -39.45
C GLU A 482 4.96 -30.72 -40.66
N GLY A 483 5.48 -30.97 -41.87
CA GLY A 483 4.74 -30.80 -43.13
C GLY A 483 4.88 -29.42 -43.81
N GLY A 484 5.71 -28.52 -43.27
CA GLY A 484 6.04 -27.24 -43.90
C GLY A 484 4.94 -26.17 -43.83
N VAL A 485 5.23 -24.98 -44.36
CA VAL A 485 4.32 -23.82 -44.29
C VAL A 485 3.26 -23.91 -45.40
N LYS A 486 2.03 -24.34 -45.06
CA LYS A 486 0.88 -24.23 -45.97
C LYS A 486 0.41 -22.76 -46.07
N ALA A 487 -0.27 -22.40 -47.17
CA ALA A 487 -0.87 -21.07 -47.30
C ALA A 487 -1.85 -20.81 -46.15
N ILE A 488 -1.47 -19.90 -45.24
CA ILE A 488 -2.15 -19.67 -43.96
C ILE A 488 -3.45 -18.86 -44.14
N THR A 489 -3.54 -18.06 -45.22
CA THR A 489 -4.68 -17.16 -45.42
C THR A 489 -5.83 -17.83 -46.14
N THR A 490 -7.03 -17.71 -45.59
CA THR A 490 -8.26 -18.04 -46.31
C THR A 490 -8.43 -17.13 -47.53
N PRO A 491 -9.17 -17.56 -48.57
CA PRO A 491 -9.49 -16.70 -49.71
C PRO A 491 -10.13 -15.36 -49.31
N MET A 492 -10.91 -15.32 -48.22
CA MET A 492 -11.52 -14.08 -47.73
C MET A 492 -10.48 -13.10 -47.19
N GLN A 493 -9.56 -13.56 -46.34
CA GLN A 493 -8.47 -12.73 -45.79
C GLN A 493 -7.57 -12.18 -46.90
N ALA A 494 -7.27 -13.00 -47.91
CA ALA A 494 -6.51 -12.59 -49.08
C ALA A 494 -7.24 -11.47 -49.86
N ARG A 495 -8.56 -11.64 -50.08
CA ARG A 495 -9.38 -10.62 -50.74
C ARG A 495 -9.49 -9.32 -49.96
N VAL A 496 -9.67 -9.36 -48.64
CA VAL A 496 -9.72 -8.15 -47.79
C VAL A 496 -8.41 -7.38 -47.87
N ARG A 497 -7.26 -8.06 -47.77
CA ARG A 497 -5.93 -7.42 -47.93
C ARG A 497 -5.75 -6.81 -49.31
N ALA A 498 -6.15 -7.52 -50.37
CA ALA A 498 -6.10 -7.01 -51.73
C ALA A 498 -7.02 -5.80 -51.92
N ALA A 499 -8.25 -5.86 -51.41
CA ALA A 499 -9.22 -4.77 -51.48
C ALA A 499 -8.70 -3.50 -50.79
N ARG A 500 -8.14 -3.61 -49.58
CA ARG A 500 -7.51 -2.47 -48.88
C ARG A 500 -6.42 -1.80 -49.72
N ARG A 501 -5.52 -2.59 -50.32
CA ARG A 501 -4.46 -2.06 -51.21
C ARG A 501 -5.03 -1.37 -52.46
N VAL A 502 -6.05 -1.97 -53.07
CA VAL A 502 -6.72 -1.38 -54.24
C VAL A 502 -7.40 -0.07 -53.88
N MET A 503 -8.10 0.00 -52.74
CA MET A 503 -8.73 1.24 -52.26
C MET A 503 -7.69 2.32 -51.97
N ALA A 504 -6.58 1.98 -51.31
CA ALA A 504 -5.48 2.91 -51.07
C ALA A 504 -4.88 3.44 -52.38
N SER A 505 -4.67 2.59 -53.38
CA SER A 505 -4.16 3.01 -54.70
C SER A 505 -5.10 3.96 -55.46
N ARG A 506 -6.38 4.02 -55.05
CA ARG A 506 -7.39 4.92 -55.61
C ARG A 506 -7.59 6.19 -54.79
N GLY A 507 -6.73 6.45 -53.80
CA GLY A 507 -6.78 7.66 -52.98
C GLY A 507 -7.72 7.59 -51.77
N PHE A 508 -8.23 6.40 -51.42
CA PHE A 508 -8.98 6.22 -50.17
C PHE A 508 -8.03 6.09 -48.97
N LEU A 509 -8.44 6.64 -47.83
CA LEU A 509 -7.77 6.48 -46.53
C LEU A 509 -8.58 5.52 -45.66
N GLU A 510 -7.90 4.57 -45.01
CA GLU A 510 -8.55 3.68 -44.05
C GLU A 510 -8.85 4.44 -42.76
N ALA A 511 -10.07 4.29 -42.25
CA ALA A 511 -10.51 4.85 -40.98
C ALA A 511 -10.97 3.71 -40.05
N VAL A 512 -10.62 3.81 -38.77
CA VAL A 512 -11.12 2.94 -37.71
C VAL A 512 -11.88 3.82 -36.72
N SER A 513 -13.21 3.77 -36.79
CA SER A 513 -14.11 4.49 -35.89
C SER A 513 -14.57 3.61 -34.72
N TRP A 514 -15.08 4.25 -33.68
CA TRP A 514 -15.71 3.57 -32.54
C TRP A 514 -16.79 2.60 -33.01
N SER A 515 -16.90 1.47 -32.31
CA SER A 515 -18.01 0.52 -32.51
C SER A 515 -19.29 0.98 -31.78
N PHE A 516 -19.20 2.07 -31.02
CA PHE A 516 -20.27 2.71 -30.29
C PHE A 516 -20.52 4.11 -30.82
N MET A 517 -21.75 4.58 -30.71
CA MET A 517 -22.21 5.91 -31.07
C MET A 517 -23.48 6.23 -30.28
N ALA A 518 -23.99 7.46 -30.39
CA ALA A 518 -25.25 7.83 -29.79
C ALA A 518 -26.40 7.04 -30.45
N LYS A 519 -27.33 6.52 -29.65
CA LYS A 519 -28.52 5.81 -30.15
C LYS A 519 -29.30 6.64 -31.18
N ASP A 520 -29.40 7.95 -30.96
CA ASP A 520 -30.10 8.86 -31.85
C ASP A 520 -29.42 8.96 -33.22
N ASP A 521 -28.08 9.00 -33.24
CA ASP A 521 -27.32 8.97 -34.49
C ASP A 521 -27.46 7.61 -35.18
N ALA A 522 -27.45 6.50 -34.43
CA ALA A 522 -27.66 5.16 -34.97
C ALA A 522 -29.05 5.00 -35.61
N ALA A 523 -30.07 5.67 -35.06
CA ALA A 523 -31.43 5.66 -35.60
C ALA A 523 -31.54 6.32 -36.98
N LEU A 524 -30.59 7.19 -37.36
CA LEU A 524 -30.51 7.76 -38.71
C LEU A 524 -30.16 6.72 -39.79
N PHE A 525 -29.51 5.62 -39.40
CA PHE A 525 -29.00 4.58 -40.32
C PHE A 525 -29.80 3.27 -40.29
N GLY A 526 -30.83 3.15 -39.44
CA GLY A 526 -31.68 1.96 -39.40
C GLY A 526 -32.52 1.82 -38.14
N LYS A 527 -33.17 0.65 -37.99
CA LYS A 527 -33.91 0.33 -36.77
C LYS A 527 -32.96 0.15 -35.60
N THR A 528 -33.25 0.84 -34.50
CA THR A 528 -32.58 0.62 -33.23
C THR A 528 -33.34 -0.41 -32.41
N SER A 529 -32.61 -1.37 -31.83
CA SER A 529 -33.09 -2.38 -30.91
C SER A 529 -32.55 -2.06 -29.53
N ASP A 530 -33.39 -2.08 -28.51
CA ASP A 530 -32.94 -1.85 -27.13
C ASP A 530 -31.91 -2.90 -26.67
N ALA A 531 -31.83 -4.05 -27.34
CA ALA A 531 -30.82 -5.08 -27.08
C ALA A 531 -29.37 -4.66 -27.41
N LEU A 532 -29.17 -3.56 -28.15
CA LEU A 532 -27.85 -3.03 -28.51
C LEU A 532 -27.47 -1.77 -27.72
N VAL A 533 -28.29 -1.38 -26.73
CA VAL A 533 -27.99 -0.30 -25.80
C VAL A 533 -27.01 -0.83 -24.75
N VAL A 534 -25.94 -0.07 -24.53
CA VAL A 534 -24.92 -0.39 -23.53
C VAL A 534 -25.42 0.03 -22.15
N ALA A 535 -25.49 -0.92 -21.21
CA ALA A 535 -26.05 -0.66 -19.88
C ALA A 535 -25.19 0.29 -19.01
N ASN A 536 -23.87 0.32 -19.23
CA ASN A 536 -22.95 1.21 -18.54
C ASN A 536 -21.91 1.77 -19.55
N PRO A 537 -22.31 2.74 -20.39
CA PRO A 537 -21.44 3.24 -21.43
C PRO A 537 -20.34 4.13 -20.86
N VAL A 538 -19.19 4.17 -21.54
CA VAL A 538 -18.04 5.03 -21.17
C VAL A 538 -18.41 6.51 -21.20
N ALA A 539 -19.32 6.90 -22.10
CA ALA A 539 -19.86 8.24 -22.21
C ALA A 539 -21.32 8.16 -22.71
N SER A 540 -22.13 9.19 -22.43
CA SER A 540 -23.55 9.20 -22.80
C SER A 540 -23.79 9.20 -24.32
N ASP A 541 -22.82 9.64 -25.12
CA ASP A 541 -22.83 9.64 -26.58
C ASP A 541 -22.21 8.37 -27.21
N LEU A 542 -21.85 7.38 -26.38
CA LEU A 542 -21.35 6.06 -26.79
C LEU A 542 -22.23 4.95 -26.20
N ASP A 543 -23.53 5.18 -26.16
CA ASP A 543 -24.53 4.33 -25.50
C ASP A 543 -25.11 3.23 -26.38
N TYR A 544 -24.74 3.18 -27.67
CA TYR A 544 -25.35 2.27 -28.63
C TYR A 544 -24.34 1.63 -29.59
N MET A 545 -24.46 0.34 -29.86
CA MET A 545 -23.62 -0.35 -30.86
C MET A 545 -23.97 0.08 -32.29
N ARG A 546 -22.98 0.52 -33.08
CA ARG A 546 -23.21 1.01 -34.44
C ARG A 546 -23.90 -0.03 -35.33
N PRO A 547 -24.95 0.34 -36.09
CA PRO A 547 -25.65 -0.60 -36.98
C PRO A 547 -24.90 -0.87 -38.29
N SER A 548 -24.02 0.05 -38.71
CA SER A 548 -23.16 -0.06 -39.88
C SER A 548 -21.83 0.66 -39.65
N VAL A 549 -20.86 0.45 -40.57
CA VAL A 549 -19.59 1.19 -40.64
C VAL A 549 -19.78 2.51 -41.38
#